data_AF-A0A2V9T649-F1
#
_entry.id   AF-A0A2V9T649-F1
#
_cell.length_a   1.000
_cell.length_b   1.000
_cell.length_c   1.000
_cell.angle_alpha   90.00
_cell.angle_beta   90.00
_cell.angle_gamma   90.00
#
_symmetry.space_group_name_H-M   'P 1'
#
loop_
_entity.id
_entity.type
_entity.pdbx_description
1 polymer ?
#
loop_
_entity_poly.entity_id
_entity_poly.type
_entity_poly.pdbx_seq_one_letter_code
_entity_poly.pdbx_strand_id
1 'polypeptide(L)'
;MNFINRSLLLPALTVCLFASILPGLAAQEGPLDPSQPKGTTPEEIIQRFAAKETEFKEARDQYTYKQTVKVQTVDGDTVTGEYLEVFNVVFDDKGRRLENVTFAPQSTLEKISMSPEDVS
;
A
#
# COMPACT_ATOMS: atom_id res chain seq x y z
N MET A 1 -44.23 44.39 -19.42
CA MET A 1 -44.09 42.92 -19.46
C MET A 1 -42.62 42.62 -19.71
N ASN A 2 -41.82 42.45 -18.65
CA ASN A 2 -40.40 42.10 -18.75
C ASN A 2 -40.10 41.01 -17.72
N PHE A 3 -39.76 39.83 -18.25
CA PHE A 3 -39.46 38.61 -17.51
C PHE A 3 -38.05 38.71 -16.93
N ILE A 4 -37.94 38.64 -15.60
CA ILE A 4 -36.65 38.51 -14.92
C ILE A 4 -36.24 37.02 -14.97
N ASN A 5 -35.09 36.75 -15.59
CA ASN A 5 -34.51 35.42 -15.78
C ASN A 5 -34.14 34.75 -14.44
N ARG A 6 -34.98 33.83 -13.95
CA ARG A 6 -34.76 32.94 -12.79
C ARG A 6 -33.80 31.76 -13.05
N SER A 7 -33.04 31.78 -14.15
CA SER A 7 -32.23 30.64 -14.61
C SER A 7 -30.75 30.70 -14.24
N LEU A 8 -30.25 31.79 -13.64
CA LEU A 8 -28.82 31.97 -13.37
C LEU A 8 -28.41 31.91 -11.89
N LEU A 9 -29.37 31.72 -10.98
CA LEU A 9 -29.09 31.72 -9.52
C LEU A 9 -28.80 30.33 -8.95
N LEU A 10 -29.11 29.24 -9.66
CA LEU A 10 -28.85 27.89 -9.17
C LEU A 10 -27.39 27.40 -9.29
N PRO A 11 -26.58 27.70 -10.33
CA PRO A 11 -25.22 27.15 -10.40
C PRO A 11 -24.22 27.87 -9.48
N ALA A 12 -24.50 29.12 -9.09
CA ALA A 12 -23.60 29.89 -8.23
C ALA A 12 -23.59 29.39 -6.77
N LEU A 13 -24.73 28.90 -6.27
CA LEU A 13 -24.83 28.38 -4.90
C LEU A 13 -24.17 27.00 -4.75
N THR A 14 -24.14 26.19 -5.81
CA THR A 14 -23.53 24.85 -5.81
C THR A 14 -22.00 24.89 -5.86
N VAL A 15 -21.41 25.91 -6.50
CA VAL A 15 -19.94 26.10 -6.55
C VAL A 15 -19.38 26.53 -5.19
N CYS A 16 -20.12 27.33 -4.41
CA CYS A 16 -19.69 27.74 -3.07
C CYS A 16 -19.75 26.62 -2.03
N LEU A 17 -20.64 25.63 -2.19
CA LEU A 17 -20.78 24.53 -1.23
C LEU A 17 -19.65 23.47 -1.35
N PHE A 18 -19.00 23.37 -2.52
CA PHE A 18 -17.87 22.46 -2.73
C PHE A 18 -16.52 23.07 -2.36
N ALA A 19 -16.36 24.41 -2.42
CA ALA A 19 -15.11 25.08 -2.09
C ALA A 19 -14.77 25.09 -0.58
N SER A 20 -15.77 24.93 0.28
CA SER A 20 -15.61 24.87 1.74
C SER A 20 -15.18 23.50 2.29
N ILE A 21 -15.10 22.46 1.45
CA ILE A 21 -14.67 21.11 1.86
C ILE A 21 -13.14 20.93 1.72
N LEU A 22 -12.42 21.92 1.17
CA LEU A 22 -10.99 21.81 0.85
C LEU A 22 -9.95 22.34 1.86
N PRO A 23 -10.25 22.92 3.04
CA PRO A 23 -9.20 23.30 4.00
C PRO A 23 -8.85 22.11 4.91
N GLY A 24 -8.35 21.01 4.34
CA GLY A 24 -7.98 19.81 5.10
C GLY A 24 -6.87 18.96 4.48
N LEU A 25 -6.30 19.38 3.34
CA LEU A 25 -5.25 18.63 2.63
C LEU A 25 -3.83 19.08 2.99
N ALA A 26 -3.66 20.06 3.88
CA ALA A 26 -2.36 20.41 4.42
C ALA A 26 -2.08 19.56 5.67
N ALA A 27 -0.98 18.81 5.67
CA ALA A 27 -0.48 18.18 6.88
C ALA A 27 -0.26 19.26 7.94
N GLN A 28 -0.87 19.09 9.12
CA GLN A 28 -0.78 20.06 10.20
C GLN A 28 0.60 19.96 10.88
N GLU A 29 1.62 20.55 10.27
CA GLU A 29 2.99 20.62 10.79
C GLU A 29 3.13 21.74 11.84
N GLY A 30 2.26 21.72 12.86
CA GLY A 30 2.34 22.62 14.01
C GLY A 30 3.38 22.17 15.04
N PRO A 31 3.69 23.01 16.05
CA PRO A 31 4.52 22.61 17.19
C PRO A 31 3.99 21.31 17.82
N LEU A 32 4.88 20.35 18.10
CA LEU A 32 4.50 19.10 18.76
C LEU A 32 3.92 19.40 20.15
N ASP A 33 2.74 18.84 20.45
CA ASP A 33 2.16 18.87 21.78
C ASP A 33 2.80 17.75 22.62
N PRO A 34 3.58 18.05 23.68
CA PRO A 34 4.23 17.04 24.50
C PRO A 34 3.29 16.44 25.56
N SER A 35 2.05 16.90 25.65
CA SER A 35 1.10 16.37 26.63
C SER A 35 0.77 14.91 26.34
N GLN A 36 0.65 14.10 27.40
CA GLN A 36 0.26 12.71 27.23
C GLN A 36 -1.17 12.60 26.67
N PRO A 37 -1.44 11.63 25.78
CA PRO A 37 -2.77 11.39 25.26
C PRO A 37 -3.79 11.25 26.40
N LYS A 38 -4.87 12.03 26.31
CA LYS A 38 -5.98 11.94 27.27
C LYS A 38 -6.98 10.91 26.78
N GLY A 39 -7.40 9.99 27.66
CA GLY A 39 -8.48 9.04 27.37
C GLY A 39 -8.05 7.66 26.88
N THR A 40 -6.74 7.36 26.81
CA THR A 40 -6.26 5.99 26.67
C THR A 40 -4.86 5.82 27.26
N THR A 41 -4.54 4.67 27.83
CA THR A 41 -3.19 4.39 28.34
C THR A 41 -2.31 3.76 27.25
N PRO A 42 -0.98 3.85 27.36
CA PRO A 42 -0.07 3.12 26.48
C PRO A 42 -0.39 1.62 26.38
N GLU A 43 -0.76 0.99 27.49
CA GLU A 43 -1.12 -0.44 27.55
C GLU A 43 -2.37 -0.74 26.73
N GLU A 44 -3.39 0.11 26.81
CA GLU A 44 -4.61 -0.01 26.00
C GLU A 44 -4.32 0.16 24.50
N ILE A 45 -3.40 1.06 24.15
CA ILE A 45 -2.93 1.24 22.77
C ILE A 45 -2.26 -0.06 22.31
N ILE A 46 -1.27 -0.55 23.05
CA ILE A 46 -0.55 -1.79 22.72
C ILE A 46 -1.53 -2.96 22.56
N GLN A 47 -2.50 -3.10 23.47
CA GLN A 47 -3.51 -4.16 23.40
C GLN A 47 -4.36 -4.06 22.13
N ARG A 48 -4.82 -2.86 21.76
CA ARG A 48 -5.61 -2.64 20.53
C ARG A 48 -4.79 -2.93 19.27
N PHE A 49 -3.52 -2.50 19.24
CA PHE A 49 -2.62 -2.78 18.12
C PHE A 49 -2.35 -4.29 17.99
N ALA A 50 -2.00 -4.98 19.08
CA ALA A 50 -1.76 -6.41 19.08
C ALA A 50 -3.00 -7.23 18.67
N ALA A 51 -4.20 -6.81 19.11
CA ALA A 51 -5.45 -7.43 18.67
C ALA A 51 -5.64 -7.31 17.15
N LYS A 52 -5.36 -6.13 16.58
CA LYS A 52 -5.45 -5.91 15.12
C LYS A 52 -4.36 -6.63 14.34
N GLU A 53 -3.15 -6.76 14.87
CA GLU A 53 -2.10 -7.58 14.27
C GLU A 53 -2.49 -9.06 14.22
N THR A 54 -3.17 -9.55 15.26
CA THR A 54 -3.69 -10.93 15.30
C THR A 54 -4.76 -11.15 14.23
N GLU A 55 -5.78 -10.27 14.17
CA GLU A 55 -6.81 -10.32 13.11
C GLU A 55 -6.19 -10.22 11.71
N PHE A 56 -5.19 -9.35 11.53
CA PHE A 56 -4.49 -9.19 10.25
C PHE A 56 -3.70 -10.42 9.87
N LYS A 57 -3.00 -11.05 10.83
CA LYS A 57 -2.29 -12.30 10.60
C LYS A 57 -3.24 -13.41 10.12
N GLU A 58 -4.35 -13.60 10.83
CA GLU A 58 -5.35 -14.61 10.46
C GLU A 58 -5.90 -14.38 9.05
N ALA A 59 -6.22 -13.13 8.70
CA ALA A 59 -6.66 -12.78 7.36
C ALA A 59 -5.55 -12.99 6.32
N ARG A 60 -4.30 -12.59 6.62
CA ARG A 60 -3.12 -12.79 5.76
C ARG A 60 -2.87 -14.26 5.45
N ASP A 61 -3.02 -15.12 6.44
CA ASP A 61 -2.82 -16.57 6.29
C ASP A 61 -3.89 -17.20 5.37
N GLN A 62 -4.94 -16.47 4.98
CA GLN A 62 -5.94 -16.88 3.97
C GLN A 62 -5.74 -16.24 2.59
N TYR A 63 -4.85 -15.26 2.45
CA TYR A 63 -4.65 -14.58 1.16
C TYR A 63 -3.60 -15.30 0.31
N THR A 64 -4.05 -15.74 -0.87
CA THR A 64 -3.15 -16.10 -1.96
C THR A 64 -2.72 -14.84 -2.70
N TYR A 65 -1.43 -14.70 -2.95
CA TYR A 65 -0.91 -13.56 -3.71
C TYR A 65 0.11 -14.01 -4.75
N LYS A 66 0.24 -13.22 -5.82
CA LYS A 66 1.28 -13.40 -6.83
C LYS A 66 2.40 -12.42 -6.53
N GLN A 67 3.62 -12.94 -6.39
CA GLN A 67 4.84 -12.16 -6.22
C GLN A 67 5.65 -12.21 -7.52
N THR A 68 6.12 -11.04 -7.95
CA THR A 68 7.05 -10.90 -9.07
C THR A 68 8.34 -10.31 -8.52
N VAL A 69 9.42 -11.09 -8.56
CA VAL A 69 10.77 -10.64 -8.21
C VAL A 69 11.50 -10.34 -9.50
N LYS A 70 11.98 -9.10 -9.65
CA LYS A 70 12.80 -8.68 -10.79
C LYS A 70 14.06 -8.01 -10.29
N VAL A 71 15.20 -8.56 -10.66
CA VAL A 71 16.53 -8.03 -10.32
C VAL A 71 17.23 -7.69 -11.62
N GLN A 72 17.82 -6.49 -11.69
CA GLN A 72 18.51 -6.01 -12.90
C GLN A 72 19.90 -5.52 -12.53
N THR A 73 20.91 -5.92 -13.30
CA THR A 73 22.20 -5.20 -13.31
C THR A 73 22.09 -4.05 -14.29
N VAL A 74 22.47 -2.86 -13.87
CA VAL A 74 22.39 -1.64 -14.69
C VAL A 74 23.76 -1.01 -14.86
N ASP A 75 24.01 -0.42 -16.03
CA ASP A 75 25.15 0.43 -16.33
C ASP A 75 24.63 1.76 -16.89
N GLY A 76 24.65 2.81 -16.06
CA GLY A 76 23.87 4.02 -16.28
C GLY A 76 22.38 3.70 -16.43
N ASP A 77 21.78 4.10 -17.56
CA ASP A 77 20.38 3.84 -17.89
C ASP A 77 20.15 2.52 -18.64
N THR A 78 21.22 1.74 -18.88
CA THR A 78 21.15 0.49 -19.65
C THR A 78 21.05 -0.72 -18.74
N VAL A 79 20.02 -1.54 -18.91
CA VAL A 79 19.93 -2.86 -18.27
C VAL A 79 20.91 -3.82 -18.98
N THR A 80 21.82 -4.39 -18.22
CA THR A 80 22.89 -5.29 -18.70
C THR A 80 22.64 -6.76 -18.38
N GLY A 81 21.68 -7.06 -17.50
CA GLY A 81 21.29 -8.41 -17.12
C GLY A 81 20.01 -8.36 -16.28
N GLU A 82 19.23 -9.43 -16.34
CA GLU A 82 17.95 -9.54 -15.64
C GLU A 82 17.75 -10.95 -15.08
N TYR A 83 17.24 -11.00 -13.86
CA TYR A 83 16.58 -12.16 -13.28
C TYR A 83 15.13 -11.80 -13.02
N LEU A 84 14.24 -12.73 -13.38
CA LEU A 84 12.81 -12.58 -13.23
C LEU A 84 12.23 -13.89 -12.72
N GLU A 85 11.53 -13.83 -11.60
CA GLU A 85 10.78 -14.95 -11.06
C GLU A 85 9.39 -14.50 -10.64
N VAL A 86 8.37 -15.28 -11.01
CA VAL A 86 6.97 -15.04 -10.66
C VAL A 86 6.41 -16.28 -10.02
N PHE A 87 5.98 -16.18 -8.78
CA PHE A 87 5.37 -17.27 -8.04
C PHE A 87 4.09 -16.85 -7.33
N ASN A 88 3.19 -17.81 -7.16
CA ASN A 88 2.03 -17.64 -6.31
C ASN A 88 2.35 -18.19 -4.92
N VAL A 89 2.05 -17.41 -3.89
CA VAL A 89 2.14 -17.82 -2.51
C VAL A 89 0.75 -18.27 -2.07
N VAL A 90 0.64 -19.54 -1.67
CA VAL A 90 -0.57 -20.15 -1.11
C VAL A 90 -0.26 -20.72 0.28
N PHE A 91 -1.27 -20.90 1.11
CA PHE A 91 -1.12 -21.54 2.42
C PHE A 91 -1.89 -22.85 2.43
N ASP A 92 -1.30 -23.92 2.97
CA ASP A 92 -1.98 -25.20 3.11
C ASP A 92 -2.92 -25.24 4.33
N ASP A 93 -3.61 -26.38 4.50
CA ASP A 93 -4.53 -26.64 5.62
C ASP A 93 -3.86 -26.58 7.01
N LYS A 94 -2.53 -26.57 7.06
CA LYS A 94 -1.71 -26.46 8.27
C LYS A 94 -1.07 -25.06 8.41
N GLY A 95 -1.44 -24.11 7.55
CA GLY A 95 -0.91 -22.75 7.54
C GLY A 95 0.54 -22.64 7.06
N ARG A 96 1.08 -23.68 6.39
CA ARG A 96 2.44 -23.63 5.83
C ARG A 96 2.41 -22.87 4.52
N ARG A 97 3.36 -21.96 4.35
CA ARG A 97 3.56 -21.21 3.12
C ARG A 97 4.09 -22.15 2.03
N LEU A 98 3.41 -22.15 0.89
CA LEU A 98 3.80 -22.88 -0.32
C LEU A 98 4.00 -21.88 -1.44
N GLU A 99 5.13 -21.98 -2.12
CA GLU A 99 5.45 -21.20 -3.31
C GLU A 99 5.25 -22.05 -4.55
N ASN A 100 4.46 -21.55 -5.50
CA ASN A 100 4.29 -22.17 -6.80
C ASN A 100 4.85 -21.27 -7.90
N VAL A 101 6.03 -21.61 -8.43
CA VAL A 101 6.68 -20.88 -9.51
C VAL A 101 5.88 -21.01 -10.79
N THR A 102 5.40 -19.88 -11.30
CA THR A 102 4.60 -19.80 -12.53
C THR A 102 5.39 -19.31 -13.73
N PHE A 103 6.48 -18.58 -13.50
CA PHE A 103 7.35 -18.08 -14.57
C PHE A 103 8.76 -17.82 -14.02
N ALA A 104 9.76 -18.45 -14.63
CA ALA A 104 11.18 -18.29 -14.27
C ALA A 104 12.05 -18.52 -15.52
N PRO A 105 12.18 -17.52 -16.41
CA PRO A 105 13.09 -17.61 -17.54
C PRO A 105 14.55 -17.75 -17.08
N GLN A 106 15.42 -18.18 -17.99
CA GLN A 106 16.86 -18.23 -17.71
C GLN A 106 17.39 -16.82 -17.41
N SER A 107 18.11 -16.69 -16.30
CA SER A 107 18.75 -15.44 -15.88
C SER A 107 19.83 -15.03 -16.88
N THR A 108 19.92 -13.72 -17.14
CA THR A 108 21.02 -13.12 -17.91
C THR A 108 21.99 -12.33 -17.03
N LEU A 109 21.88 -12.45 -15.71
CA LEU A 109 22.81 -11.83 -14.76
C LEU A 109 24.20 -12.46 -14.91
N GLU A 110 25.22 -11.61 -15.13
CA GLU A 110 26.61 -12.04 -15.27
C GLU A 110 27.47 -11.74 -14.03
N LYS A 111 27.18 -10.65 -13.31
CA LYS A 111 28.01 -10.13 -12.21
C LYS A 111 27.58 -10.64 -10.83
N ILE A 112 26.33 -11.09 -10.73
CA ILE A 112 25.70 -11.61 -9.51
C ILE A 112 24.90 -12.85 -9.87
N SER A 113 24.70 -13.72 -8.89
CA SER A 113 23.87 -14.91 -9.00
C SER A 113 22.74 -14.83 -7.98
N MET A 114 21.55 -15.28 -8.35
CA MET A 114 20.42 -15.42 -7.43
C MET A 114 20.35 -16.85 -6.90
N SER A 115 20.08 -17.00 -5.61
CA SER A 115 19.73 -18.25 -4.96
C SER A 115 18.25 -18.27 -4.58
N PRO A 116 17.65 -19.46 -4.34
CA PRO A 116 16.29 -19.54 -3.83
C PRO A 116 16.07 -18.74 -2.54
N GLU A 117 17.06 -18.72 -1.65
CA GLU A 117 17.00 -18.01 -0.37
C GLU A 117 16.96 -16.48 -0.53
N ASP A 118 17.35 -15.94 -1.69
CA ASP A 118 17.27 -14.50 -1.97
C ASP A 118 15.85 -14.03 -2.33
N VAL A 119 14.96 -14.96 -2.70
CA VAL A 119 13.61 -14.64 -3.19
C VAL A 119 12.48 -15.12 -2.28
N SER A 120 12.76 -16.08 -1.38
CA SER A 120 11.77 -16.77 -0.54
C SER A 120 11.74 -16.34 0.93
#